data_AF-G1WZE6-F1
#
_entry.id   AF-G1WZE6-F1
#
_cell.length_a   1.000
_cell.length_b   1.000
_cell.length_c   1.000
_cell.angle_alpha   90.00
_cell.angle_beta   90.00
_cell.angle_gamma   90.00
#
_symmetry.space_group_name_H-M   'P 1'
#
loop_
_entity.id
_entity.type
_entity.pdbx_description
1 polymer ?
#
loop_
_entity_poly.entity_id
_entity_poly.type
_entity_poly.pdbx_seq_one_letter_code
_entity_poly.pdbx_strand_id
1 'polypeptide(L)'
;MEESDLAALFTPLSTSSTSIDHTNVVVSQQPTAPDVWKKSCSIQIPESPITQSESVILGVLLQPEYLSPVIARADVIYDSDTAGLEISKGGVDIGFIGDFLTYRVSRRLIIRNIPRNPKRDEAIEQSIWSLQKIPAEDGDKASPQPSLLIVIVPHINGHPAEWPFYFPDVRAFALETKGSKLSIHHLDRARPELLDTTISRKPVAGVDSERTRRMFKRILEVLKKRFEKPDYIKRVNHDAIVSRERYQKVYQDLKARHADRLCRIFAINGYEGKGCREVDKIFEELGIASFCICLWEEIYEIPTTARRNGYYDDVRTNTGSDPLNQFVGFVDLGCGSGVLTDVLLQEGWPGYGIDARSRKIWKSFDDHVQLHLIESILIPYVIDQTLVGTESMTLYREDQMDPFYTISGSPYTYHSGRFANGTFLICNHGDELTAWTPLLASLSRSPFMVIPCCSFNLAGRRFRAQRSLCQVEGEKSRESSKQSTYRLLINYVENLCHEIGVVPQKEWLRIPSTRNLAIIGRAYEAPSWDLSKGFEIEESREMVVKKIIQREGGTEGWNAMVAKLKGRQPSGADDGHSRCS
;
A
#
# COMPACT_ATOMS: atom_id res chain seq x y z
N MET A 1 -13.47 8.14 -46.03
CA MET A 1 -12.79 7.84 -44.75
C MET A 1 -13.24 8.91 -43.77
N GLU A 2 -14.46 8.74 -43.22
CA GLU A 2 -15.08 9.75 -42.37
C GLU A 2 -14.32 9.84 -41.05
N GLU A 3 -13.65 10.97 -40.83
CA GLU A 3 -13.20 11.33 -39.50
C GLU A 3 -14.44 11.50 -38.62
N SER A 4 -14.44 10.88 -37.45
CA SER A 4 -15.46 11.12 -36.43
C SER A 4 -15.39 12.58 -36.03
N ASP A 5 -16.29 13.40 -36.59
CA ASP A 5 -16.42 14.79 -36.23
C ASP A 5 -17.31 14.90 -34.99
N LEU A 6 -16.71 14.67 -33.81
CA LEU A 6 -17.41 14.85 -32.55
C LEU A 6 -17.98 16.27 -32.39
N ALA A 7 -17.45 17.26 -33.13
CA ALA A 7 -17.99 18.62 -33.11
C ALA A 7 -19.39 18.70 -33.75
N ALA A 8 -19.68 17.87 -34.77
CA ALA A 8 -21.01 17.79 -35.38
C ALA A 8 -22.04 17.05 -34.50
N LEU A 9 -21.58 16.25 -33.54
CA LEU A 9 -22.42 15.41 -32.67
C LEU A 9 -22.68 16.03 -31.29
N PHE A 10 -21.90 17.04 -30.91
CA PHE A 10 -21.92 17.65 -29.58
C PHE A 10 -22.83 18.88 -29.54
N THR A 11 -23.79 18.87 -28.63
CA THR A 11 -24.65 20.02 -28.31
C THR A 11 -24.25 20.56 -26.94
N PRO A 12 -23.59 21.73 -26.84
CA PRO A 12 -23.14 22.26 -25.56
C PRO A 12 -24.32 22.59 -24.65
N LEU A 13 -24.13 22.48 -23.33
CA LEU A 13 -25.12 22.93 -22.35
C LEU A 13 -25.38 24.44 -22.53
N SER A 14 -26.63 24.82 -22.81
CA SER A 14 -27.02 26.22 -22.99
C SER A 14 -26.84 26.99 -21.67
N THR A 15 -25.86 27.90 -21.63
CA THR A 15 -25.73 28.85 -20.53
C THR A 15 -26.77 29.96 -20.72
N SER A 16 -28.01 29.75 -20.31
CA SER A 16 -28.97 30.85 -20.21
C SER A 16 -28.60 31.72 -19.00
N SER A 17 -27.72 32.70 -19.19
CA SER A 17 -27.59 33.80 -18.24
C SER A 17 -28.74 34.77 -18.51
N THR A 18 -29.90 34.56 -17.88
CA THR A 18 -30.92 35.60 -17.75
C THR A 18 -30.40 36.67 -16.78
N SER A 19 -29.62 37.63 -17.27
CA SER A 19 -29.52 38.92 -16.61
C SER A 19 -30.80 39.70 -16.93
N ILE A 20 -31.71 39.81 -15.98
CA ILE A 20 -32.79 40.78 -16.06
C ILE A 20 -32.15 42.14 -15.74
N ASP A 21 -31.72 42.85 -16.78
CA ASP A 21 -31.46 44.29 -16.67
C ASP A 21 -32.77 45.03 -16.94
N HIS A 22 -33.18 45.89 -16.00
CA HIS A 22 -34.42 46.67 -16.05
C HIS A 22 -34.42 47.81 -17.08
N THR A 23 -33.65 47.69 -18.16
CA THR A 23 -33.64 48.65 -19.26
C THR A 23 -33.93 47.89 -20.54
N ASN A 24 -35.10 48.16 -21.13
CA ASN A 24 -35.58 47.61 -22.41
C ASN A 24 -34.60 47.88 -23.56
N VAL A 25 -33.49 47.15 -23.62
CA VAL A 25 -32.58 47.07 -24.75
C VAL A 25 -32.37 45.58 -25.01
N VAL A 26 -33.02 45.09 -26.05
CA VAL A 26 -32.75 43.76 -26.61
C VAL A 26 -31.36 43.82 -27.22
N VAL A 27 -30.34 43.47 -26.44
CA VAL A 27 -29.00 43.20 -26.97
C VAL A 27 -29.08 41.83 -27.63
N SER A 28 -29.17 41.82 -28.96
CA SER A 28 -28.94 40.64 -29.78
C SER A 28 -27.52 40.12 -29.49
N GLN A 29 -27.39 39.13 -28.61
CA GLN A 29 -26.14 38.38 -28.46
C GLN A 29 -25.86 37.65 -29.77
N GLN A 30 -24.75 37.99 -30.43
CA GLN A 30 -24.26 37.23 -31.58
C GLN A 30 -24.00 35.77 -31.17
N PRO A 31 -24.21 34.80 -32.07
CA PRO A 31 -24.01 33.38 -31.77
C PRO A 31 -22.56 33.13 -31.37
N THR A 32 -22.40 32.57 -30.18
CA THR A 32 -21.14 32.12 -29.59
C THR A 32 -20.39 31.18 -30.54
N ALA A 33 -19.06 31.27 -30.64
CA ALA A 33 -18.28 30.34 -31.44
C ALA A 33 -18.48 28.91 -30.89
N PRO A 34 -18.78 27.91 -31.73
CA PRO A 34 -19.14 26.58 -31.25
C PRO A 34 -17.99 25.93 -30.49
N ASP A 35 -18.31 25.18 -29.44
CA ASP A 35 -17.36 24.34 -28.73
C ASP A 35 -16.87 23.20 -29.64
N VAL A 36 -15.73 23.41 -30.31
CA VAL A 36 -15.19 22.44 -31.28
C VAL A 36 -14.29 21.40 -30.59
N TRP A 37 -14.70 20.14 -30.65
CA TRP A 37 -13.88 19.00 -30.25
C TRP A 37 -12.75 18.75 -31.26
N LYS A 38 -11.50 18.78 -30.79
CA LYS A 38 -10.30 18.55 -31.61
C LYS A 38 -9.73 17.16 -31.36
N LYS A 39 -9.55 16.38 -32.42
CA LYS A 39 -8.84 15.11 -32.38
C LYS A 39 -7.34 15.32 -32.14
N SER A 40 -6.79 14.79 -31.05
CA SER A 40 -5.38 14.96 -30.68
C SER A 40 -4.48 13.86 -31.25
N CYS A 41 -4.80 12.60 -30.94
CA CYS A 41 -3.98 11.45 -31.29
C CYS A 41 -4.82 10.17 -31.30
N SER A 42 -4.31 9.12 -31.95
CA SER A 42 -4.98 7.82 -32.01
C SER A 42 -3.98 6.67 -32.08
N ILE A 43 -4.40 5.49 -31.66
CA ILE A 43 -3.60 4.27 -31.69
C ILE A 43 -4.47 3.07 -32.10
N GLN A 44 -3.85 2.06 -32.72
CA GLN A 44 -4.50 0.79 -33.01
C GLN A 44 -4.50 -0.09 -31.76
N ILE A 45 -5.64 -0.74 -31.50
CA ILE A 45 -5.89 -1.66 -30.41
C ILE A 45 -6.58 -2.93 -30.96
N PRO A 46 -6.45 -4.08 -30.29
CA PRO A 46 -7.28 -5.24 -30.59
C PRO A 46 -8.77 -4.89 -30.55
N GLU A 47 -9.56 -5.50 -31.43
CA GLU A 47 -11.01 -5.39 -31.34
C GLU A 47 -11.50 -6.07 -30.06
N SER A 48 -12.44 -5.44 -29.37
CA SER A 48 -12.97 -5.91 -28.10
C SER A 48 -14.44 -5.50 -27.99
N PRO A 49 -15.30 -6.29 -27.32
CA PRO A 49 -16.66 -5.86 -27.00
C PRO A 49 -16.67 -4.51 -26.26
N ILE A 50 -17.76 -3.75 -26.38
CA ILE A 50 -17.91 -2.44 -25.71
C ILE A 50 -17.69 -2.57 -24.20
N THR A 51 -18.31 -3.57 -23.57
CA THR A 51 -18.23 -3.78 -22.12
C THR A 51 -16.79 -4.04 -21.65
N GLN A 52 -16.03 -4.83 -22.43
CA GLN A 52 -14.62 -5.06 -22.16
C GLN A 52 -13.79 -3.79 -22.39
N SER A 53 -14.07 -3.04 -23.45
CA SER A 53 -13.39 -1.78 -23.75
C SER A 53 -13.59 -0.73 -22.66
N GLU A 54 -14.83 -0.62 -22.16
CA GLU A 54 -15.19 0.25 -21.04
C GLU A 54 -14.46 -0.17 -19.77
N SER A 55 -14.49 -1.45 -19.41
CA SER A 55 -13.78 -1.98 -18.23
C SER A 55 -12.27 -1.72 -18.30
N VAL A 56 -11.64 -1.91 -19.47
CA VAL A 56 -10.21 -1.63 -19.67
C VAL A 56 -9.90 -0.14 -19.47
N ILE A 57 -10.70 0.75 -20.05
CA ILE A 57 -10.48 2.19 -19.95
C ILE A 57 -10.69 2.68 -18.51
N LEU A 58 -11.84 2.33 -17.91
CA LEU A 58 -12.16 2.73 -16.53
C LEU A 58 -11.15 2.15 -15.54
N GLY A 59 -10.70 0.91 -15.72
CA GLY A 59 -9.66 0.30 -14.89
C GLY A 59 -8.34 1.09 -14.88
N VAL A 60 -7.97 1.71 -16.00
CA VAL A 60 -6.79 2.59 -16.07
C VAL A 60 -7.08 3.96 -15.45
N LEU A 61 -8.26 4.55 -15.70
CA LEU A 61 -8.62 5.87 -15.16
C LEU A 61 -8.77 5.86 -13.63
N LEU A 62 -9.23 4.75 -13.06
CA LEU A 62 -9.33 4.53 -11.60
C LEU A 62 -7.98 4.21 -10.94
N GLN A 63 -6.92 4.05 -11.73
CA GLN A 63 -5.55 3.80 -11.26
C GLN A 63 -4.58 4.82 -11.86
N PRO A 64 -4.80 6.13 -11.63
CA PRO A 64 -4.08 7.21 -12.31
C PRO A 64 -2.58 7.24 -11.99
N GLU A 65 -2.12 6.57 -10.94
CA GLU A 65 -0.69 6.36 -10.65
C GLU A 65 0.08 5.65 -11.77
N TYR A 66 -0.60 4.90 -12.65
CA TYR A 66 0.03 4.30 -13.84
C TYR A 66 0.24 5.32 -14.97
N LEU A 67 -0.58 6.37 -14.98
CA LEU A 67 -0.54 7.46 -15.96
C LEU A 67 0.50 8.50 -15.56
N SER A 68 0.59 8.81 -14.26
CA SER A 68 1.48 9.86 -13.76
C SER A 68 2.04 9.54 -12.37
N PRO A 69 3.37 9.62 -12.16
CA PRO A 69 3.99 9.34 -10.86
C PRO A 69 3.70 10.42 -9.81
N VAL A 70 3.15 11.57 -10.19
CA VAL A 70 2.77 12.64 -9.26
C VAL A 70 1.38 12.45 -8.67
N ILE A 71 0.56 11.54 -9.22
CA ILE A 71 -0.75 11.20 -8.68
C ILE A 71 -0.60 10.03 -7.70
N ALA A 72 -1.25 10.15 -6.55
CA ALA A 72 -1.24 9.13 -5.51
C ALA A 72 -2.29 8.07 -5.77
N ARG A 73 -3.54 8.45 -6.10
CA ARG A 73 -4.70 7.57 -6.36
C ARG A 73 -5.91 8.36 -6.91
N ALA A 74 -6.97 7.64 -7.26
CA ALA A 74 -8.31 8.17 -7.50
C ALA A 74 -9.31 7.58 -6.50
N ASP A 75 -10.03 8.43 -5.77
CA ASP A 75 -11.09 8.02 -4.84
C ASP A 75 -12.44 8.12 -5.56
N VAL A 76 -13.24 7.04 -5.57
CA VAL A 76 -14.58 7.06 -6.19
C VAL A 76 -15.56 7.72 -5.22
N ILE A 77 -16.14 8.85 -5.64
CA ILE A 77 -17.15 9.60 -4.86
C ILE A 77 -18.56 9.12 -5.22
N TYR A 78 -18.80 8.89 -6.51
CA TYR A 78 -20.11 8.48 -7.03
C TYR A 78 -19.94 7.53 -8.20
N ASP A 79 -20.84 6.55 -8.28
CA ASP A 79 -20.93 5.59 -9.37
C ASP A 79 -22.40 5.28 -9.66
N SER A 80 -22.86 5.60 -10.88
CA SER A 80 -24.25 5.38 -11.26
C SER A 80 -24.63 3.90 -11.35
N ASP A 81 -23.65 2.99 -11.52
CA ASP A 81 -23.95 1.55 -11.52
C ASP A 81 -24.44 1.06 -10.15
N THR A 82 -24.04 1.73 -9.07
CA THR A 82 -24.45 1.40 -7.70
C THR A 82 -25.55 2.33 -7.17
N ALA A 83 -25.45 3.63 -7.47
CA ALA A 83 -26.37 4.65 -6.95
C ALA A 83 -27.59 4.92 -7.85
N GLY A 84 -27.62 4.37 -9.07
CA GLY A 84 -28.60 4.72 -10.10
C GLY A 84 -28.21 6.01 -10.83
N LEU A 85 -28.62 6.14 -12.10
CA LEU A 85 -28.22 7.26 -12.96
C LEU A 85 -29.06 8.51 -12.65
N GLU A 86 -28.48 9.46 -11.90
CA GLU A 86 -29.05 10.79 -11.70
C GLU A 86 -28.49 11.77 -12.74
N ILE A 87 -29.33 12.17 -13.70
CA ILE A 87 -29.06 13.29 -14.60
C ILE A 87 -30.08 14.36 -14.23
N SER A 88 -29.65 15.41 -13.54
CA SER A 88 -30.55 16.52 -13.19
C SER A 88 -30.95 17.27 -14.47
N LYS A 89 -32.08 16.90 -15.06
CA LYS A 89 -32.71 17.64 -16.17
C LYS A 89 -33.24 18.97 -15.63
N GLY A 90 -32.39 19.99 -15.54
CA GLY A 90 -32.76 21.35 -15.16
C GLY A 90 -31.91 22.01 -14.06
N GLY A 91 -30.90 21.33 -13.53
CA GLY A 91 -29.89 21.92 -12.63
C GLY A 91 -28.51 21.96 -13.31
N VAL A 92 -27.63 22.90 -12.93
CA VAL A 92 -26.23 22.93 -13.38
C VAL A 92 -25.51 21.75 -12.74
N ASP A 93 -25.53 20.60 -13.41
CA ASP A 93 -24.85 19.40 -12.94
C ASP A 93 -23.33 19.55 -13.11
N ILE A 94 -22.59 19.47 -12.01
CA ILE A 94 -21.14 19.70 -12.01
C ILE A 94 -20.47 18.62 -12.89
N GLY A 95 -19.78 19.08 -13.94
CA GLY A 95 -19.09 18.22 -14.89
C GLY A 95 -19.93 17.73 -16.08
N PHE A 96 -21.19 18.15 -16.21
CA PHE A 96 -21.96 17.97 -17.45
C PHE A 96 -21.68 19.12 -18.41
N ILE A 97 -21.21 18.80 -19.62
CA ILE A 97 -20.77 19.81 -20.60
C ILE A 97 -21.71 19.95 -21.80
N GLY A 98 -22.62 19.00 -22.00
CA GLY A 98 -23.53 18.97 -23.14
C GLY A 98 -23.88 17.55 -23.56
N ASP A 99 -24.78 17.44 -24.52
CA ASP A 99 -25.29 16.18 -25.06
C ASP A 99 -24.50 15.73 -26.30
N PHE A 100 -24.43 14.41 -26.50
CA PHE A 100 -23.91 13.80 -27.73
C PHE A 100 -25.07 13.11 -28.45
N LEU A 101 -25.59 13.73 -29.52
CA LEU A 101 -26.91 13.43 -30.11
C LEU A 101 -27.13 11.96 -30.53
N THR A 102 -26.06 11.21 -30.82
CA THR A 102 -26.11 9.81 -31.28
C THR A 102 -25.67 8.81 -30.21
N TYR A 103 -25.44 9.28 -28.99
CA TYR A 103 -24.93 8.50 -27.88
C TYR A 103 -25.91 8.55 -26.71
N ARG A 104 -26.05 7.44 -25.99
CA ARG A 104 -26.74 7.37 -24.70
C ARG A 104 -25.71 7.25 -23.58
N VAL A 105 -25.93 7.93 -22.47
CA VAL A 105 -25.12 7.74 -21.26
C VAL A 105 -25.41 6.35 -20.70
N SER A 106 -24.38 5.53 -20.53
CA SER A 106 -24.47 4.20 -19.91
C SER A 106 -24.07 4.21 -18.44
N ARG A 107 -23.07 5.01 -18.08
CA ARG A 107 -22.55 5.10 -16.71
C ARG A 107 -21.94 6.47 -16.45
N ARG A 108 -22.00 6.93 -15.20
CA ARG A 108 -21.35 8.14 -14.70
C ARG A 108 -20.55 7.80 -13.45
N LEU A 109 -19.29 8.23 -13.43
CA LEU A 109 -18.44 8.23 -12.24
C LEU A 109 -18.07 9.66 -11.87
N ILE A 110 -18.00 9.95 -10.57
CA ILE A 110 -17.29 11.11 -10.05
C ILE A 110 -16.14 10.60 -9.21
N ILE A 111 -14.92 11.00 -9.54
CA ILE A 111 -13.72 10.58 -8.83
C ILE A 111 -12.90 11.79 -8.40
N ARG A 112 -12.20 11.66 -7.27
CA ARG A 112 -11.26 12.65 -6.76
C ARG A 112 -9.83 12.15 -6.94
N ASN A 113 -9.07 12.78 -7.81
CA ASN A 113 -7.64 12.50 -7.96
C ASN A 113 -6.87 13.14 -6.82
N ILE A 114 -6.14 12.32 -6.07
CA ILE A 114 -5.32 12.75 -4.93
C ILE A 114 -3.86 12.82 -5.38
N PRO A 115 -3.19 13.99 -5.33
CA PRO A 115 -1.77 14.10 -5.66
C PRO A 115 -0.89 13.53 -4.56
N ARG A 116 0.33 13.08 -4.92
CA ARG A 116 1.31 12.59 -3.94
C ARG A 116 1.88 13.68 -3.05
N ASN A 117 1.90 14.92 -3.54
CA ASN A 117 2.38 16.08 -2.81
C ASN A 117 1.29 17.16 -2.78
N PRO A 118 0.42 17.17 -1.75
CA PRO A 118 -0.63 18.18 -1.59
C PRO A 118 -0.12 19.61 -1.47
N LYS A 119 1.17 19.81 -1.15
CA LYS A 119 1.78 21.15 -1.10
C LYS A 119 2.09 21.72 -2.49
N ARG A 120 2.14 20.86 -3.52
CA ARG A 120 2.47 21.24 -4.90
C ARG A 120 1.23 21.35 -5.77
N ASP A 121 0.33 20.37 -5.68
CA ASP A 121 -0.92 20.37 -6.44
C ASP A 121 -2.06 20.01 -5.48
N GLU A 122 -3.26 20.56 -5.71
CA GLU A 122 -4.46 20.23 -4.95
C GLU A 122 -5.14 18.96 -5.48
N ALA A 123 -5.99 18.34 -4.66
CA ALA A 123 -6.86 17.26 -5.08
C ALA A 123 -8.01 17.79 -5.94
N ILE A 124 -8.26 17.15 -7.07
CA ILE A 124 -9.25 17.61 -8.05
C ILE A 124 -10.26 16.52 -8.35
N GLU A 125 -11.53 16.90 -8.33
CA GLU A 125 -12.64 16.05 -8.76
C GLU A 125 -12.78 16.08 -10.28
N GLN A 126 -13.26 14.98 -10.84
CA GLN A 126 -13.58 14.90 -12.26
C GLN A 126 -14.78 13.97 -12.46
N SER A 127 -15.61 14.32 -13.43
CA SER A 127 -16.67 13.44 -13.93
C SER A 127 -16.14 12.61 -15.10
N ILE A 128 -16.48 11.32 -15.10
CA ILE A 128 -16.25 10.40 -16.21
C ILE A 128 -17.61 9.92 -16.67
N TRP A 129 -17.94 10.19 -17.92
CA TRP A 129 -19.19 9.80 -18.56
C TRP A 129 -18.89 8.72 -19.59
N SER A 130 -19.43 7.52 -19.38
CA SER A 130 -19.45 6.48 -20.40
C SER A 130 -20.68 6.65 -21.26
N LEU A 131 -20.47 6.73 -22.58
CA LEU A 131 -21.55 6.82 -23.55
C LEU A 131 -21.40 5.74 -24.63
N GLN A 132 -22.53 5.12 -24.97
CA GLN A 132 -22.60 4.10 -26.01
C GLN A 132 -23.41 4.62 -27.18
N LYS A 133 -22.96 4.35 -28.40
CA LYS A 133 -23.69 4.76 -29.60
C LYS A 133 -25.05 4.06 -29.68
N ILE A 134 -26.08 4.83 -29.99
CA ILE A 134 -27.45 4.32 -30.14
C ILE A 134 -27.49 3.46 -31.43
N PRO A 135 -28.03 2.23 -31.40
CA PRO A 135 -28.23 1.43 -32.60
C PRO A 135 -29.15 2.16 -33.58
N ALA A 136 -28.79 2.23 -34.87
CA ALA A 136 -29.68 2.78 -35.88
C ALA A 136 -30.88 1.85 -36.09
N GLU A 137 -32.10 2.40 -36.16
CA GLU A 137 -33.34 1.62 -36.31
C GLU A 137 -33.61 1.15 -37.75
N ASP A 138 -32.84 1.61 -38.75
CA ASP A 138 -33.09 1.32 -40.16
C ASP A 138 -32.29 0.12 -40.70
N GLY A 139 -33.03 -0.87 -41.20
CA GLY A 139 -32.55 -2.18 -41.67
C GLY A 139 -31.89 -2.21 -43.06
N ASP A 140 -30.99 -1.28 -43.41
CA ASP A 140 -30.22 -1.40 -44.66
C ASP A 140 -28.70 -1.09 -44.52
N LYS A 141 -27.91 -2.14 -44.79
CA LYS A 141 -26.50 -2.23 -45.22
C LYS A 141 -25.45 -1.27 -44.63
N ALA A 142 -25.35 -1.24 -43.31
CA ALA A 142 -24.11 -1.45 -42.55
C ALA A 142 -24.49 -1.31 -41.09
N SER A 143 -24.43 -2.38 -40.30
CA SER A 143 -24.60 -2.26 -38.86
C SER A 143 -23.62 -1.17 -38.37
N PRO A 144 -24.10 -0.08 -37.73
CA PRO A 144 -23.19 0.96 -37.27
C PRO A 144 -22.21 0.30 -36.30
N GLN A 145 -20.91 0.42 -36.59
CA GLN A 145 -19.90 -0.20 -35.75
C GLN A 145 -20.12 0.25 -34.30
N PRO A 146 -20.14 -0.69 -33.34
CA PRO A 146 -20.26 -0.36 -31.93
C PRO A 146 -19.17 0.65 -31.57
N SER A 147 -19.57 1.80 -31.03
CA SER A 147 -18.63 2.80 -30.53
C SER A 147 -18.91 3.17 -29.09
N LEU A 148 -17.82 3.30 -28.35
CA LEU A 148 -17.78 3.73 -26.96
C LEU A 148 -17.10 5.08 -26.91
N LEU A 149 -17.72 6.04 -26.24
CA LEU A 149 -17.17 7.35 -25.98
C LEU A 149 -17.10 7.55 -24.47
N ILE A 150 -15.91 7.76 -23.92
CA ILE A 150 -15.72 8.07 -22.51
C ILE A 150 -15.25 9.51 -22.39
N VAL A 151 -16.06 10.38 -21.81
CA VAL A 151 -15.81 11.82 -21.68
C VAL A 151 -15.37 12.12 -20.25
N ILE A 152 -14.22 12.78 -20.12
CA ILE A 152 -13.61 13.14 -18.84
C ILE A 152 -13.63 14.66 -18.69
N VAL A 153 -14.24 15.13 -17.60
CA VAL A 153 -14.44 16.55 -17.30
C VAL A 153 -13.86 16.86 -15.92
N PRO A 154 -12.69 17.51 -15.83
CA PRO A 154 -12.14 17.97 -14.56
C PRO A 154 -12.98 19.13 -13.98
N HIS A 155 -13.24 19.09 -12.68
CA HIS A 155 -14.00 20.11 -11.95
C HIS A 155 -13.09 21.24 -11.47
N ILE A 156 -12.44 21.92 -12.42
CA ILE A 156 -11.55 23.05 -12.15
C ILE A 156 -12.33 24.35 -12.40
N ASN A 157 -12.73 25.02 -11.32
CA ASN A 157 -13.50 26.27 -11.41
C ASN A 157 -12.58 27.46 -11.74
N GLY A 158 -12.85 28.16 -12.84
CA GLY A 158 -12.23 29.45 -13.19
C GLY A 158 -10.88 29.39 -13.92
N HIS A 159 -10.21 30.54 -14.05
CA HIS A 159 -8.79 30.63 -14.43
C HIS A 159 -7.96 30.51 -13.15
N PRO A 160 -7.53 29.31 -12.73
CA PRO A 160 -6.71 29.20 -11.54
C PRO A 160 -5.37 29.87 -11.78
N ALA A 161 -4.79 30.41 -10.71
CA ALA A 161 -3.39 30.85 -10.70
C ALA A 161 -2.44 29.69 -11.11
N GLU A 162 -2.83 28.42 -10.88
CA GLU A 162 -2.05 27.23 -11.23
C GLU A 162 -2.95 26.09 -11.69
N TRP A 163 -2.73 25.56 -12.90
CA TRP A 163 -3.40 24.35 -13.39
C TRP A 163 -2.61 23.12 -12.90
N PRO A 164 -3.24 22.13 -12.26
CA PRO A 164 -2.53 21.00 -11.67
C PRO A 164 -1.62 20.32 -12.69
N PHE A 165 -0.37 20.08 -12.32
CA PHE A 165 0.64 19.57 -13.25
C PHE A 165 0.27 18.19 -13.83
N TYR A 166 -0.52 17.43 -13.09
CA TYR A 166 -0.91 16.07 -13.39
C TYR A 166 -2.15 15.94 -14.28
N PHE A 167 -2.75 17.05 -14.70
CA PHE A 167 -3.90 17.09 -15.60
C PHE A 167 -3.56 17.71 -16.95
N PRO A 168 -4.06 17.17 -18.09
CA PRO A 168 -3.97 17.82 -19.39
C PRO A 168 -4.58 19.22 -19.33
N ASP A 169 -3.99 20.17 -20.04
CA ASP A 169 -4.38 21.59 -20.06
C ASP A 169 -5.58 21.81 -21.00
N VAL A 170 -6.70 21.15 -20.68
CA VAL A 170 -7.91 21.07 -21.51
C VAL A 170 -9.15 21.19 -20.64
N ARG A 171 -10.25 21.73 -21.19
CA ARG A 171 -11.51 21.84 -20.45
C ARG A 171 -12.18 20.48 -20.25
N ALA A 172 -12.06 19.61 -21.26
CA ALA A 172 -12.49 18.22 -21.23
C ALA A 172 -11.72 17.44 -22.29
N PHE A 173 -11.63 16.12 -22.13
CA PHE A 173 -11.15 15.22 -23.18
C PHE A 173 -11.97 13.94 -23.23
N ALA A 174 -12.00 13.30 -24.39
CA ALA A 174 -12.80 12.12 -24.65
C ALA A 174 -11.95 11.01 -25.27
N LEU A 175 -12.17 9.77 -24.81
CA LEU A 175 -11.61 8.55 -25.37
C LEU A 175 -12.69 7.89 -26.23
N GLU A 176 -12.44 7.79 -27.54
CA GLU A 176 -13.37 7.16 -28.48
C GLU A 176 -12.78 5.84 -28.96
N THR A 177 -13.51 4.74 -28.73
CA THR A 177 -13.22 3.41 -29.27
C THR A 177 -14.16 3.13 -30.43
N LYS A 178 -13.60 2.88 -31.62
CA LYS A 178 -14.34 2.52 -32.83
C LYS A 178 -13.62 1.38 -33.54
N GLY A 179 -14.17 0.17 -33.44
CA GLY A 179 -13.52 -1.05 -33.93
C GLY A 179 -12.15 -1.25 -33.28
N SER A 180 -11.11 -1.41 -34.10
CA SER A 180 -9.70 -1.59 -33.69
C SER A 180 -8.95 -0.28 -33.41
N LYS A 181 -9.65 0.84 -33.25
CA LYS A 181 -9.02 2.15 -33.07
C LYS A 181 -9.48 2.85 -31.80
N LEU A 182 -8.51 3.37 -31.05
CA LEU A 182 -8.71 4.25 -29.90
C LEU A 182 -8.19 5.65 -30.21
N SER A 183 -9.02 6.68 -30.05
CA SER A 183 -8.67 8.09 -30.26
C SER A 183 -8.90 8.93 -29.00
N ILE A 184 -8.06 9.97 -28.83
CA ILE A 184 -8.31 11.05 -27.87
C ILE A 184 -8.76 12.30 -28.64
N HIS A 185 -9.85 12.88 -28.16
CA HIS A 185 -10.38 14.17 -28.58
C HIS A 185 -10.41 15.12 -27.38
N HIS A 186 -10.32 16.43 -27.57
CA HIS A 186 -10.32 17.40 -26.47
C HIS A 186 -11.00 18.71 -26.82
N LEU A 187 -11.42 19.41 -25.77
CA LEU A 187 -11.87 20.79 -25.82
C LEU A 187 -10.78 21.68 -25.22
N ASP A 188 -10.43 22.75 -25.92
CA ASP A 188 -9.45 23.73 -25.43
C ASP A 188 -9.89 24.32 -24.08
N ARG A 189 -8.90 24.67 -23.25
CA ARG A 189 -9.14 25.25 -21.93
C ARG A 189 -9.86 26.60 -22.00
N ALA A 190 -9.52 27.45 -22.96
CA ALA A 190 -10.16 28.75 -23.13
C ALA A 190 -11.45 28.61 -23.96
N ARG A 191 -12.56 29.16 -23.48
CA ARG A 191 -13.68 29.50 -24.37
C ARG A 191 -13.23 30.67 -25.26
N PRO A 192 -13.49 30.66 -26.57
CA PRO A 192 -13.08 31.74 -27.48
C PRO A 192 -13.51 33.16 -27.05
N GLU A 193 -14.47 33.29 -26.13
CA GLU A 193 -15.16 34.54 -25.79
C GLU A 193 -14.68 35.29 -24.54
N LEU A 194 -13.73 34.75 -23.75
CA LEU A 194 -13.27 35.40 -22.50
C LEU A 194 -11.95 36.19 -22.63
N LEU A 195 -11.51 36.44 -23.87
CA LEU A 195 -10.45 37.41 -24.20
C LEU A 195 -11.05 38.82 -24.27
N ASP A 196 -11.66 39.26 -23.17
CA ASP A 196 -12.17 40.62 -23.04
C ASP A 196 -10.99 41.59 -22.90
N THR A 197 -10.85 42.51 -23.86
CA THR A 197 -9.67 43.37 -24.09
C THR A 197 -9.55 44.56 -23.12
N THR A 198 -10.27 44.57 -21.99
CA THR A 198 -10.39 45.77 -21.14
C THR A 198 -9.95 45.64 -19.69
N ILE A 199 -9.46 44.48 -19.24
CA ILE A 199 -8.90 44.35 -17.88
C ILE A 199 -7.44 43.92 -17.98
N SER A 200 -6.53 44.77 -17.48
CA SER A 200 -5.11 44.48 -17.26
C SER A 200 -4.99 43.22 -16.40
N ARG A 201 -4.87 42.06 -17.05
CA ARG A 201 -4.67 40.77 -16.40
C ARG A 201 -3.18 40.45 -16.41
N LYS A 202 -2.66 40.03 -15.24
CA LYS A 202 -1.36 39.36 -15.12
C LYS A 202 -1.26 38.27 -16.21
N PRO A 203 -0.08 38.07 -16.83
CA PRO A 203 0.06 37.13 -17.94
C PRO A 203 -0.42 35.75 -17.49
N VAL A 204 -1.43 35.23 -18.19
CA VAL A 204 -1.86 33.84 -18.07
C VAL A 204 -0.65 32.98 -18.40
N ALA A 205 -0.27 32.05 -17.53
CA ALA A 205 0.73 31.04 -17.86
C ALA A 205 0.32 30.38 -19.19
N GLY A 206 1.20 30.42 -20.19
CA GLY A 206 0.88 29.94 -21.54
C GLY A 206 0.37 28.50 -21.52
N VAL A 207 -0.59 28.18 -22.39
CA VAL A 207 -1.12 26.82 -22.55
C VAL A 207 0.04 25.87 -22.90
N ASP A 208 0.30 24.88 -22.05
CA ASP A 208 1.38 23.89 -22.27
C ASP A 208 0.86 22.74 -23.14
N SER A 209 0.67 23.05 -24.43
CA SER A 209 0.15 22.12 -25.44
C SER A 209 1.02 20.86 -25.59
N GLU A 210 2.32 21.00 -25.39
CA GLU A 210 3.29 19.92 -25.51
C GLU A 210 3.21 18.96 -24.31
N ARG A 211 3.00 19.47 -23.09
CA ARG A 211 2.70 18.64 -21.91
C ARG A 211 1.38 17.87 -22.08
N THR A 212 0.32 18.52 -22.55
CA THR A 212 -0.96 17.88 -22.86
C THR A 212 -0.78 16.74 -23.87
N ARG A 213 -0.05 16.97 -24.95
CA ARG A 213 0.25 15.96 -25.97
C ARG A 213 1.00 14.75 -25.39
N ARG A 214 2.00 14.98 -24.52
CA ARG A 214 2.72 13.89 -23.82
C ARG A 214 1.80 13.08 -22.93
N MET A 215 0.91 13.73 -22.17
CA MET A 215 -0.07 13.03 -21.33
C MET A 215 -1.01 12.16 -22.14
N PHE A 216 -1.60 12.69 -23.21
CA PHE A 216 -2.48 11.92 -24.10
C PHE A 216 -1.77 10.73 -24.74
N LYS A 217 -0.52 10.91 -25.20
CA LYS A 217 0.28 9.79 -25.73
C LYS A 217 0.51 8.72 -24.66
N ARG A 218 0.84 9.12 -23.43
CA ARG A 218 1.03 8.19 -22.30
C ARG A 218 -0.24 7.41 -21.99
N ILE A 219 -1.40 8.07 -21.97
CA ILE A 219 -2.70 7.41 -21.77
C ILE A 219 -2.93 6.34 -22.85
N LEU A 220 -2.76 6.67 -24.13
CA LEU A 220 -2.91 5.71 -25.22
C LEU A 220 -1.92 4.54 -25.14
N GLU A 221 -0.66 4.78 -24.77
CA GLU A 221 0.34 3.72 -24.62
C GLU A 221 0.01 2.74 -23.47
N VAL A 222 -0.49 3.25 -22.35
CA VAL A 222 -0.92 2.41 -21.22
C VAL A 222 -2.17 1.62 -21.60
N LEU A 223 -3.17 2.28 -22.20
CA LEU A 223 -4.40 1.63 -22.64
C LEU A 223 -4.13 0.55 -23.69
N LYS A 224 -3.32 0.81 -24.71
CA LYS A 224 -2.94 -0.18 -25.72
C LYS A 224 -2.39 -1.46 -25.08
N LYS A 225 -1.46 -1.33 -24.13
CA LYS A 225 -0.89 -2.48 -23.42
C LYS A 225 -1.92 -3.27 -22.62
N ARG A 226 -2.98 -2.62 -22.14
CA ARG A 226 -4.09 -3.27 -21.42
C ARG A 226 -5.05 -3.95 -22.39
N PHE A 227 -5.38 -3.32 -23.52
CA PHE A 227 -6.16 -3.94 -24.59
C PHE A 227 -5.46 -5.16 -25.22
N GLU A 228 -4.13 -5.15 -25.34
CA GLU A 228 -3.34 -6.30 -25.83
C GLU A 228 -3.28 -7.47 -24.84
N LYS A 229 -3.61 -7.23 -23.57
CA LYS A 229 -3.57 -8.22 -22.49
C LYS A 229 -4.82 -8.08 -21.61
N PRO A 230 -6.01 -8.36 -22.16
CA PRO A 230 -7.26 -8.21 -21.40
C PRO A 230 -7.29 -9.14 -20.18
N ASP A 231 -6.66 -10.32 -20.28
CA ASP A 231 -6.57 -11.31 -19.21
C ASP A 231 -5.40 -11.05 -18.23
N TYR A 232 -4.83 -9.84 -18.21
CA TYR A 232 -3.75 -9.52 -17.29
C TYR A 232 -4.25 -9.57 -15.84
N ILE A 233 -3.91 -10.65 -15.14
CA ILE A 233 -4.16 -10.78 -13.71
C ILE A 233 -3.02 -10.10 -12.94
N LYS A 234 -3.37 -9.11 -12.11
CA LYS A 234 -2.43 -8.47 -11.19
C LYS A 234 -1.94 -9.50 -10.18
N ARG A 235 -0.62 -9.74 -10.13
CA ARG A 235 0.00 -10.72 -9.21
C ARG A 235 0.26 -10.17 -7.81
N VAL A 236 0.27 -8.85 -7.69
CA VAL A 236 0.58 -8.10 -6.47
C VAL A 236 -0.68 -7.33 -6.11
N ASN A 237 -1.38 -7.81 -5.10
CA ASN A 237 -2.56 -7.15 -4.57
C ASN A 237 -2.12 -6.41 -3.31
N HIS A 238 -2.02 -5.10 -3.44
CA HIS A 238 -1.89 -4.20 -2.30
C HIS A 238 -3.27 -4.01 -1.67
N ASP A 239 -3.26 -3.52 -0.44
CA ASP A 239 -4.43 -3.06 0.30
C ASP A 239 -5.41 -4.21 0.60
N ALA A 240 -4.88 -5.41 0.89
CA ALA A 240 -5.67 -6.62 1.14
C ALA A 240 -6.13 -6.72 2.60
N ILE A 241 -5.30 -6.22 3.53
CA ILE A 241 -5.58 -6.18 4.97
C ILE A 241 -5.95 -4.76 5.39
N VAL A 242 -5.14 -3.78 5.01
CA VAL A 242 -5.35 -2.36 5.35
C VAL A 242 -5.75 -1.60 4.10
N SER A 243 -6.82 -0.82 4.15
CA SER A 243 -7.26 -0.02 3.00
C SER A 243 -6.22 1.02 2.59
N ARG A 244 -6.15 1.27 1.28
CA ARG A 244 -5.21 2.21 0.67
C ARG A 244 -5.33 3.61 1.26
N GLU A 245 -6.56 4.07 1.44
CA GLU A 245 -6.89 5.43 1.87
C GLU A 245 -6.38 5.66 3.29
N ARG A 246 -6.63 4.69 4.18
CA ARG A 246 -6.22 4.73 5.58
C ARG A 246 -4.71 4.68 5.71
N TYR A 247 -4.06 3.74 5.02
CA TYR A 247 -2.61 3.64 4.98
C TYR A 247 -1.97 4.94 4.52
N GLN A 248 -2.42 5.49 3.39
CA GLN A 248 -1.83 6.70 2.82
C GLN A 248 -2.04 7.92 3.71
N LYS A 249 -3.19 8.03 4.40
CA LYS A 249 -3.43 9.10 5.37
C LYS A 249 -2.41 9.03 6.51
N VAL A 250 -2.30 7.89 7.19
CA VAL A 250 -1.35 7.70 8.30
C VAL A 250 0.09 7.93 7.82
N TYR A 251 0.46 7.40 6.65
CA TYR A 251 1.79 7.58 6.09
C TYR A 251 2.16 9.06 5.85
N GLN A 252 1.25 9.85 5.29
CA GLN A 252 1.49 11.27 5.09
C GLN A 252 1.60 12.02 6.42
N ASP A 253 0.79 11.67 7.41
CA ASP A 253 0.83 12.27 8.75
C ASP A 253 2.13 11.93 9.49
N LEU A 254 2.62 10.68 9.40
CA LEU A 254 3.91 10.27 9.95
C LEU A 254 5.07 10.94 9.20
N LYS A 255 5.02 10.97 7.87
CA LYS A 255 6.04 11.61 7.05
C LYS A 255 6.16 13.10 7.38
N ALA A 256 5.05 13.80 7.53
CA ALA A 256 5.04 15.22 7.89
C ALA A 256 5.65 15.49 9.27
N ARG A 257 5.46 14.58 10.24
CA ARG A 257 5.95 14.74 11.61
C ARG A 257 7.38 14.28 11.84
N HIS A 258 7.79 13.17 11.22
CA HIS A 258 9.03 12.49 11.58
C HIS A 258 10.13 12.58 10.53
N ALA A 259 9.79 12.70 9.23
CA ALA A 259 10.80 12.55 8.17
C ALA A 259 11.94 13.56 8.31
N ASP A 260 11.63 14.82 8.59
CA ASP A 260 12.62 15.89 8.71
C ASP A 260 13.58 15.66 9.90
N ARG A 261 13.05 15.20 11.04
CA ARG A 261 13.84 14.83 12.23
C ARG A 261 14.74 13.64 11.93
N LEU A 262 14.19 12.57 11.37
CA LEU A 262 14.92 11.34 11.07
C LEU A 262 16.03 11.58 10.03
N CYS A 263 15.77 12.39 9.00
CA CYS A 263 16.80 12.78 8.03
C CYS A 263 17.97 13.51 8.70
N ARG A 264 17.70 14.42 9.64
CA ARG A 264 18.76 15.10 10.42
C ARG A 264 19.55 14.12 11.29
N ILE A 265 18.87 13.20 11.98
CA ILE A 265 19.52 12.16 12.80
C ILE A 265 20.46 11.31 11.93
N PHE A 266 19.99 10.85 10.77
CA PHE A 266 20.80 10.08 9.83
C PHE A 266 21.99 10.90 9.32
N ALA A 267 21.79 12.17 8.99
CA ALA A 267 22.86 13.04 8.51
C ALA A 267 24.00 13.19 9.53
N ILE A 268 23.66 13.51 10.79
CA ILE A 268 24.64 13.68 11.88
C ILE A 268 25.41 12.38 12.18
N ASN A 269 24.78 11.23 11.96
CA ASN A 269 25.42 9.92 12.13
C ASN A 269 26.23 9.44 10.90
N GLY A 270 26.45 10.33 9.92
CA GLY A 270 27.29 10.03 8.75
C GLY A 270 26.64 9.10 7.73
N TYR A 271 25.30 9.05 7.70
CA TYR A 271 24.55 8.37 6.65
C TYR A 271 24.31 9.27 5.43
N GLU A 272 24.57 10.58 5.53
CA GLU A 272 24.55 11.53 4.40
C GLU A 272 25.71 11.25 3.43
N GLY A 273 25.44 11.28 2.12
CA GLY A 273 26.45 11.04 1.07
C GLY A 273 26.68 9.56 0.70
N LYS A 274 26.11 8.58 1.42
CA LYS A 274 26.18 7.14 1.08
C LYS A 274 25.19 6.70 -0.03
N GLY A 275 24.65 7.67 -0.78
CA GLY A 275 23.65 7.49 -1.84
C GLY A 275 22.21 7.50 -1.35
N CYS A 276 21.24 7.66 -2.26
CA CYS A 276 19.79 7.79 -1.97
C CYS A 276 19.19 6.67 -1.08
N ARG A 277 19.88 5.53 -0.96
CA ARG A 277 19.37 4.31 -0.30
C ARG A 277 19.14 4.44 1.21
N GLU A 278 19.92 5.26 1.92
CA GLU A 278 19.73 5.42 3.38
C GLU A 278 18.51 6.28 3.71
N VAL A 279 18.18 7.24 2.84
CA VAL A 279 16.96 8.04 2.94
C VAL A 279 15.73 7.17 2.60
N ASP A 280 15.85 6.27 1.63
CA ASP A 280 14.78 5.32 1.30
C ASP A 280 14.42 4.42 2.50
N LYS A 281 15.41 4.03 3.33
CA LYS A 281 15.16 3.27 4.57
C LYS A 281 14.26 4.04 5.54
N ILE A 282 14.48 5.34 5.74
CA ILE A 282 13.58 6.15 6.59
C ILE A 282 12.13 6.05 6.10
N PHE A 283 11.92 6.16 4.79
CA PHE A 283 10.57 6.08 4.22
C PHE A 283 9.99 4.67 4.18
N GLU A 284 10.83 3.64 4.14
CA GLU A 284 10.47 2.24 4.36
C GLU A 284 9.95 2.02 5.77
N GLU A 285 10.70 2.44 6.79
CA GLU A 285 10.33 2.32 8.20
C GLU A 285 9.04 3.10 8.52
N LEU A 286 8.90 4.33 7.99
CA LEU A 286 7.65 5.09 8.10
C LEU A 286 6.47 4.36 7.44
N GLY A 287 6.72 3.67 6.33
CA GLY A 287 5.71 2.88 5.66
C GLY A 287 5.30 1.63 6.44
N ILE A 288 6.24 0.97 7.12
CA ILE A 288 5.98 -0.16 8.01
C ILE A 288 5.21 0.30 9.25
N ALA A 289 5.66 1.37 9.89
CA ALA A 289 4.97 1.98 11.04
C ALA A 289 3.52 2.33 10.68
N SER A 290 3.29 2.93 9.51
CA SER A 290 1.94 3.25 9.03
C SER A 290 1.04 2.03 8.92
N PHE A 291 1.58 0.92 8.41
CA PHE A 291 0.85 -0.34 8.31
C PHE A 291 0.54 -0.92 9.69
N CYS A 292 1.54 -1.00 10.59
CA CYS A 292 1.34 -1.47 11.96
C CYS A 292 0.26 -0.68 12.68
N ILE A 293 0.33 0.66 12.61
CA ILE A 293 -0.66 1.53 13.22
C ILE A 293 -2.05 1.21 12.66
N CYS A 294 -2.24 1.23 11.34
CA CYS A 294 -3.55 0.91 10.76
C CYS A 294 -4.05 -0.49 11.16
N LEU A 295 -3.16 -1.49 11.15
CA LEU A 295 -3.51 -2.83 11.55
C LEU A 295 -3.97 -2.88 13.01
N TRP A 296 -3.26 -2.20 13.91
CA TRP A 296 -3.54 -2.22 15.34
C TRP A 296 -4.81 -1.46 15.72
N GLU A 297 -5.11 -0.30 15.12
CA GLU A 297 -6.40 0.36 15.44
C GLU A 297 -7.60 -0.46 14.96
N GLU A 298 -7.41 -1.41 14.03
CA GLU A 298 -8.46 -2.35 13.62
C GLU A 298 -8.53 -3.56 14.55
N ILE A 299 -7.40 -4.23 14.82
CA ILE A 299 -7.37 -5.43 15.68
C ILE A 299 -7.83 -5.11 17.10
N TYR A 300 -7.39 -3.96 17.63
CA TYR A 300 -7.58 -3.60 19.03
C TYR A 300 -8.60 -2.48 19.24
N GLU A 301 -9.23 -2.00 18.17
CA GLU A 301 -10.24 -0.93 18.20
C GLU A 301 -9.78 0.37 18.91
N ILE A 302 -8.47 0.69 18.88
CA ILE A 302 -7.87 1.83 19.59
C ILE A 302 -7.86 3.11 18.73
N PRO A 303 -8.70 4.12 18.99
CA PRO A 303 -8.81 5.29 18.11
C PRO A 303 -7.57 6.20 18.12
N THR A 304 -7.40 6.92 17.01
CA THR A 304 -6.63 8.19 16.83
C THR A 304 -6.22 8.94 18.10
N THR A 305 -7.28 9.36 18.78
CA THR A 305 -7.33 10.39 19.80
C THR A 305 -6.97 9.87 21.18
N ALA A 306 -7.14 8.57 21.44
CA ALA A 306 -6.83 7.97 22.74
C ALA A 306 -5.32 7.91 23.00
N ARG A 307 -4.49 7.76 21.95
CA ARG A 307 -3.04 7.57 22.07
C ARG A 307 -2.27 8.77 22.59
N ARG A 308 -2.64 9.98 22.18
CA ARG A 308 -1.86 11.21 22.47
C ARG A 308 -2.03 11.73 23.90
N ASN A 309 -3.09 11.31 24.59
CA ASN A 309 -3.42 11.80 25.94
C ASN A 309 -3.01 10.83 27.06
N GLY A 310 -2.16 9.82 26.77
CA GLY A 310 -1.78 8.81 27.77
C GLY A 310 -2.92 7.88 28.16
N TYR A 311 -4.01 7.85 27.40
CA TYR A 311 -5.22 7.05 27.67
C TYR A 311 -5.03 5.54 27.46
N TYR A 312 -3.79 5.09 27.20
CA TYR A 312 -3.45 3.69 26.99
C TYR A 312 -3.71 2.85 28.24
N ASP A 313 -3.46 3.41 29.42
CA ASP A 313 -3.66 2.72 30.69
C ASP A 313 -5.15 2.52 31.04
N ASP A 314 -6.05 3.41 30.61
CA ASP A 314 -7.49 3.27 30.85
C ASP A 314 -8.14 2.23 29.92
N VAL A 315 -7.67 2.06 28.68
CA VAL A 315 -8.20 1.08 27.70
C VAL A 315 -7.87 -0.37 28.10
N ARG A 316 -6.81 -0.59 28.89
CA ARG A 316 -6.47 -1.92 29.44
C ARG A 316 -7.59 -2.56 30.26
N THR A 317 -8.58 -1.78 30.71
CA THR A 317 -9.55 -2.22 31.71
C THR A 317 -10.87 -2.79 31.15
N ASN A 318 -11.16 -2.69 29.85
CA ASN A 318 -12.55 -2.91 29.39
C ASN A 318 -12.81 -3.72 28.11
N THR A 319 -11.86 -4.42 27.52
CA THR A 319 -12.11 -5.14 26.24
C THR A 319 -11.49 -6.54 26.19
N GLY A 320 -12.32 -7.57 26.37
CA GLY A 320 -12.07 -8.96 25.96
C GLY A 320 -11.29 -9.85 26.94
N SER A 321 -11.71 -11.11 27.08
CA SER A 321 -10.97 -12.15 27.82
C SER A 321 -9.84 -12.80 27.01
N ASP A 322 -9.74 -12.50 25.70
CA ASP A 322 -8.75 -13.07 24.79
C ASP A 322 -7.53 -12.13 24.66
N PRO A 323 -6.31 -12.58 25.07
CA PRO A 323 -5.08 -11.80 24.93
C PRO A 323 -4.79 -11.33 23.49
N LEU A 324 -5.32 -11.98 22.46
CA LEU A 324 -5.12 -11.56 21.06
C LEU A 324 -5.86 -10.27 20.69
N ASN A 325 -6.90 -9.92 21.45
CA ASN A 325 -7.74 -8.73 21.22
C ASN A 325 -7.35 -7.56 22.12
N GLN A 326 -6.28 -7.68 22.91
CA GLN A 326 -5.76 -6.62 23.76
C GLN A 326 -4.33 -6.27 23.32
N PHE A 327 -4.06 -4.98 23.09
CA PHE A 327 -2.69 -4.56 22.79
C PHE A 327 -1.89 -4.47 24.08
N VAL A 328 -0.96 -5.39 24.26
CA VAL A 328 -0.07 -5.44 25.43
C VAL A 328 1.17 -4.56 25.23
N GLY A 329 1.63 -4.46 23.99
CA GLY A 329 2.88 -3.83 23.60
C GLY A 329 3.40 -4.46 22.30
N PHE A 330 4.33 -3.80 21.62
CA PHE A 330 5.07 -4.39 20.51
C PHE A 330 6.50 -4.77 20.90
N VAL A 331 7.06 -5.75 20.20
CA VAL A 331 8.51 -6.02 20.21
C VAL A 331 9.04 -6.07 18.79
N ASP A 332 10.00 -5.21 18.46
CA ASP A 332 10.69 -5.19 17.17
C ASP A 332 11.96 -6.06 17.25
N LEU A 333 11.88 -7.25 16.67
CA LEU A 333 12.90 -8.29 16.69
C LEU A 333 13.94 -8.03 15.59
N GLY A 334 15.17 -7.73 15.99
CA GLY A 334 16.23 -7.32 15.07
C GLY A 334 16.04 -5.88 14.60
N CYS A 335 15.71 -4.97 15.52
CA CYS A 335 15.27 -3.60 15.22
C CYS A 335 16.31 -2.73 14.48
N GLY A 336 17.57 -3.18 14.39
CA GLY A 336 18.60 -2.55 13.57
C GLY A 336 18.80 -1.08 13.91
N SER A 337 18.42 -0.20 12.98
CA SER A 337 18.54 1.26 13.17
C SER A 337 17.71 1.79 14.34
N GLY A 338 16.68 1.07 14.78
CA GLY A 338 15.75 1.52 15.82
C GLY A 338 14.70 2.53 15.35
N VAL A 339 14.67 2.88 14.06
CA VAL A 339 13.75 3.90 13.51
C VAL A 339 12.28 3.48 13.65
N LEU A 340 11.93 2.23 13.37
CA LEU A 340 10.56 1.75 13.55
C LEU A 340 10.12 1.88 15.01
N THR A 341 10.99 1.44 15.92
CA THR A 341 10.76 1.55 17.37
C THR A 341 10.61 3.01 17.80
N ASP A 342 11.49 3.92 17.36
CA ASP A 342 11.38 5.38 17.60
C ASP A 342 10.02 5.93 17.15
N VAL A 343 9.64 5.67 15.90
CA VAL A 343 8.38 6.18 15.34
C VAL A 343 7.19 5.66 16.12
N LEU A 344 7.11 4.36 16.40
CA LEU A 344 5.98 3.77 17.11
C LEU A 344 5.86 4.31 18.55
N LEU A 345 6.98 4.46 19.26
CA LEU A 345 7.00 5.05 20.61
C LEU A 345 6.55 6.51 20.58
N GLN A 346 7.03 7.31 19.62
CA GLN A 346 6.61 8.71 19.47
C GLN A 346 5.14 8.85 19.07
N GLU A 347 4.56 7.83 18.45
CA GLU A 347 3.13 7.75 18.15
C GLU A 347 2.28 7.21 19.31
N GLY A 348 2.89 6.96 20.47
CA GLY A 348 2.22 6.54 21.70
C GLY A 348 1.90 5.04 21.77
N TRP A 349 2.58 4.21 20.98
CA TRP A 349 2.48 2.76 21.08
C TRP A 349 3.55 2.23 22.03
N PRO A 350 3.20 1.57 23.14
CA PRO A 350 4.19 1.02 24.06
C PRO A 350 4.87 -0.21 23.44
N GLY A 351 6.17 -0.36 23.69
CA GLY A 351 6.94 -1.47 23.17
C GLY A 351 8.44 -1.23 23.26
N TYR A 352 9.23 -2.13 22.68
CA TYR A 352 10.68 -1.99 22.64
C TYR A 352 11.28 -2.71 21.43
N GLY A 353 12.49 -2.32 21.04
CA GLY A 353 13.26 -2.96 19.98
C GLY A 353 14.43 -3.74 20.59
N ILE A 354 14.68 -4.94 20.08
CA ILE A 354 15.84 -5.74 20.44
C ILE A 354 16.73 -5.92 19.21
N ASP A 355 18.03 -5.65 19.35
CA ASP A 355 19.04 -6.05 18.37
C ASP A 355 20.20 -6.75 19.11
N ALA A 356 20.86 -7.70 18.44
CA ALA A 356 22.03 -8.36 19.00
C ALA A 356 23.19 -7.40 19.27
N ARG A 357 23.15 -6.18 18.74
CA ARG A 357 24.16 -5.12 18.90
C ARG A 357 23.53 -3.74 18.95
N SER A 358 23.99 -2.90 19.88
CA SER A 358 23.69 -1.48 19.85
C SER A 358 24.24 -0.82 18.58
N ARG A 359 23.45 0.06 17.96
CA ARG A 359 23.87 0.87 16.81
C ARG A 359 24.19 2.29 17.26
N LYS A 360 25.21 2.90 16.63
CA LYS A 360 25.65 4.28 16.94
C LYS A 360 24.48 5.29 16.89
N ILE A 361 23.60 5.12 15.91
CA ILE A 361 22.43 5.98 15.70
C ILE A 361 21.47 5.99 16.89
N TRP A 362 21.45 4.94 17.73
CA TRP A 362 20.56 4.88 18.89
C TRP A 362 20.76 6.06 19.84
N LYS A 363 22.03 6.48 20.04
CA LYS A 363 22.39 7.62 20.90
C LYS A 363 21.88 8.97 20.41
N SER A 364 21.31 9.03 19.22
CA SER A 364 20.75 10.25 18.62
C SER A 364 19.23 10.32 18.71
N PHE A 365 18.57 9.29 19.23
CA PHE A 365 17.14 9.36 19.58
C PHE A 365 16.96 9.96 20.98
N ASP A 366 15.72 10.32 21.32
CA ASP A 366 15.38 10.86 22.63
C ASP A 366 15.65 9.82 23.74
N ASP A 367 15.95 10.28 24.96
CA ASP A 367 16.34 9.40 26.09
C ASP A 367 15.29 8.31 26.36
N HIS A 368 14.00 8.66 26.29
CA HIS A 368 12.91 7.69 26.41
C HIS A 368 13.00 6.58 25.37
N VAL A 369 13.35 6.89 24.12
CA VAL A 369 13.49 5.89 23.04
C VAL A 369 14.72 5.04 23.27
N GLN A 370 15.84 5.64 23.70
CA GLN A 370 17.06 4.90 24.02
C GLN A 370 16.85 3.83 25.10
N LEU A 371 16.01 4.10 26.10
CA LEU A 371 15.63 3.13 27.14
C LEU A 371 14.85 1.92 26.61
N HIS A 372 14.21 2.06 25.44
CA HIS A 372 13.43 1.00 24.78
C HIS A 372 14.17 0.37 23.60
N LEU A 373 15.45 0.70 23.39
CA LEU A 373 16.32 0.05 22.41
C LEU A 373 17.37 -0.79 23.14
N ILE A 374 17.20 -2.11 23.11
CA ILE A 374 17.91 -3.03 23.99
C ILE A 374 18.90 -3.87 23.17
N GLU A 375 20.19 -3.77 23.52
CA GLU A 375 21.20 -4.70 23.02
C GLU A 375 21.05 -6.04 23.74
N SER A 376 20.52 -7.05 23.05
CA SER A 376 20.31 -8.38 23.63
C SER A 376 20.32 -9.47 22.56
N ILE A 377 20.95 -10.59 22.88
CA ILE A 377 20.99 -11.77 22.01
C ILE A 377 19.77 -12.65 22.33
N LEU A 378 18.87 -12.80 21.37
CA LEU A 378 17.69 -13.66 21.53
C LEU A 378 18.08 -15.14 21.42
N ILE A 379 17.84 -15.89 22.50
CA ILE A 379 18.01 -17.34 22.56
C ILE A 379 16.66 -17.92 23.00
N PRO A 380 15.89 -18.53 22.08
CA PRO A 380 14.61 -19.13 22.42
C PRO A 380 14.77 -20.20 23.50
N TYR A 381 14.00 -20.13 24.58
CA TYR A 381 14.07 -21.05 25.72
C TYR A 381 13.85 -22.52 25.33
N VAL A 382 13.19 -22.75 24.20
CA VAL A 382 12.96 -24.09 23.62
C VAL A 382 14.22 -24.74 23.07
N ILE A 383 15.29 -23.98 22.86
CA ILE A 383 16.60 -24.46 22.39
C ILE A 383 17.47 -24.95 23.54
N ASP A 384 17.38 -24.33 24.72
CA ASP A 384 18.35 -24.48 25.80
C ASP A 384 17.68 -24.69 27.17
N GLN A 385 17.58 -25.95 27.57
CA GLN A 385 17.14 -26.34 28.92
C GLN A 385 18.33 -26.53 29.88
N THR A 386 19.57 -26.28 29.45
CA THR A 386 20.78 -26.54 30.23
C THR A 386 21.40 -25.28 30.87
N LEU A 387 21.08 -24.08 30.36
CA LEU A 387 21.57 -22.80 30.92
C LEU A 387 20.62 -22.14 31.94
N VAL A 388 19.40 -22.65 32.12
CA VAL A 388 18.50 -22.22 33.19
C VAL A 388 18.78 -23.12 34.39
N GLY A 389 19.50 -22.58 35.38
CA GLY A 389 20.08 -23.32 36.49
C GLY A 389 19.14 -24.32 37.17
N THR A 390 19.76 -25.42 37.59
CA THR A 390 19.20 -26.63 38.21
C THR A 390 18.64 -26.43 39.63
N GLU A 391 18.01 -25.29 39.93
CA GLU A 391 17.37 -25.08 41.24
C GLU A 391 15.91 -24.59 41.09
N SER A 392 14.99 -25.52 41.36
CA SER A 392 13.58 -25.31 41.73
C SER A 392 12.61 -24.81 40.63
N MET A 393 12.27 -25.72 39.71
CA MET A 393 11.22 -25.56 38.70
C MET A 393 9.80 -25.92 39.21
N THR A 394 9.48 -25.68 40.49
CA THR A 394 8.16 -26.08 41.04
C THR A 394 7.26 -24.98 41.60
N LEU A 395 7.64 -23.69 41.64
CA LEU A 395 6.78 -22.69 42.30
C LEU A 395 6.74 -21.25 41.72
N TYR A 396 7.40 -20.94 40.60
CA TYR A 396 7.41 -19.57 40.07
C TYR A 396 6.37 -19.38 38.95
N ARG A 397 5.50 -18.38 39.09
CA ARG A 397 4.42 -18.08 38.14
C ARG A 397 5.01 -17.56 36.81
N GLU A 398 4.49 -18.07 35.69
CA GLU A 398 4.94 -17.70 34.33
C GLU A 398 4.75 -16.20 33.99
N ASP A 399 3.98 -15.46 34.79
CA ASP A 399 3.62 -14.06 34.59
C ASP A 399 4.66 -13.04 35.12
N GLN A 400 5.74 -13.49 35.79
CA GLN A 400 6.71 -12.59 36.45
C GLN A 400 8.20 -12.84 36.11
N MET A 401 8.53 -13.73 35.16
CA MET A 401 9.93 -13.81 34.71
C MET A 401 10.29 -12.61 33.83
N ASP A 402 11.26 -11.82 34.27
CA ASP A 402 12.00 -10.92 33.39
C ASP A 402 12.56 -11.76 32.21
N PRO A 403 12.18 -11.47 30.96
CA PRO A 403 12.63 -12.26 29.82
C PRO A 403 14.12 -12.06 29.53
N PHE A 404 14.74 -11.04 30.13
CA PHE A 404 16.16 -10.75 30.03
C PHE A 404 16.96 -11.47 31.11
N TYR A 405 18.12 -12.02 30.74
CA TYR A 405 19.02 -12.69 31.67
C TYR A 405 20.49 -12.52 31.26
N THR A 406 21.39 -12.75 32.21
CA THR A 406 22.83 -12.77 31.97
C THR A 406 23.37 -14.18 32.22
N ILE A 407 24.40 -14.56 31.48
CA ILE A 407 25.10 -15.84 31.69
C ILE A 407 26.41 -15.52 32.41
N SER A 408 26.71 -16.25 33.49
CA SER A 408 27.95 -16.05 34.25
C SER A 408 29.18 -16.17 33.34
N GLY A 409 30.07 -15.18 33.41
CA GLY A 409 31.25 -15.08 32.54
C GLY A 409 30.99 -14.53 31.14
N SER A 410 29.75 -14.17 30.80
CA SER A 410 29.40 -13.52 29.53
C SER A 410 29.16 -12.02 29.73
N PRO A 411 29.72 -11.13 28.88
CA PRO A 411 29.45 -9.69 28.95
C PRO A 411 28.13 -9.27 28.30
N TYR A 412 27.35 -10.22 27.79
CA TYR A 412 26.14 -9.96 27.01
C TYR A 412 24.87 -10.19 27.83
N THR A 413 23.85 -9.39 27.53
CA THR A 413 22.47 -9.64 27.93
C THR A 413 21.80 -10.55 26.90
N TYR A 414 20.97 -11.48 27.38
CA TYR A 414 20.20 -12.42 26.57
C TYR A 414 18.71 -12.21 26.76
N HIS A 415 17.94 -12.57 25.74
CA HIS A 415 16.47 -12.59 25.81
C HIS A 415 16.00 -14.03 25.58
N SER A 416 15.22 -14.57 26.51
CA SER A 416 14.77 -15.98 26.50
C SER A 416 13.76 -16.31 25.39
N GLY A 417 13.26 -15.30 24.68
CA GLY A 417 12.21 -15.46 23.67
C GLY A 417 10.83 -15.72 24.27
N ARG A 418 10.68 -15.58 25.61
CA ARG A 418 9.39 -15.47 26.27
C ARG A 418 8.86 -14.04 26.13
N PHE A 419 7.61 -13.91 25.73
CA PHE A 419 6.92 -12.63 25.66
C PHE A 419 5.60 -12.74 26.42
N ALA A 420 5.09 -11.61 26.92
CA ALA A 420 3.76 -11.59 27.52
C ALA A 420 2.70 -11.96 26.48
N ASN A 421 1.68 -12.72 26.88
CA ASN A 421 0.59 -13.11 25.99
C ASN A 421 -0.02 -11.89 25.30
N GLY A 422 -0.26 -11.95 23.99
CA GLY A 422 -0.82 -10.83 23.22
C GLY A 422 0.20 -9.76 22.79
N THR A 423 1.48 -9.86 23.18
CA THR A 423 2.54 -8.96 22.68
C THR A 423 2.65 -9.07 21.15
N PHE A 424 2.61 -7.96 20.43
CA PHE A 424 2.72 -7.97 18.97
C PHE A 424 4.19 -8.05 18.53
N LEU A 425 4.59 -9.16 17.91
CA LEU A 425 5.97 -9.35 17.45
C LEU A 425 6.15 -8.82 16.03
N ILE A 426 7.09 -7.91 15.84
CA ILE A 426 7.49 -7.40 14.52
C ILE A 426 8.86 -7.98 14.19
N CYS A 427 9.03 -8.47 12.96
CA CYS A 427 10.33 -8.84 12.42
C CYS A 427 10.47 -8.18 11.05
N ASN A 428 10.93 -6.92 11.09
CA ASN A 428 11.22 -6.16 9.88
C ASN A 428 12.60 -6.55 9.36
N HIS A 429 12.63 -7.36 8.29
CA HIS A 429 13.89 -7.73 7.65
C HIS A 429 14.92 -8.36 8.59
N GLY A 430 14.46 -9.04 9.65
CA GLY A 430 15.28 -9.54 10.76
C GLY A 430 16.13 -10.78 10.45
N ASP A 431 16.53 -10.98 9.18
CA ASP A 431 17.43 -12.05 8.71
C ASP A 431 17.15 -13.41 9.37
N GLU A 432 18.03 -13.89 10.27
CA GLU A 432 17.92 -15.18 10.96
C GLU A 432 16.67 -15.30 11.84
N LEU A 433 16.08 -14.20 12.30
CA LEU A 433 14.85 -14.17 13.11
C LEU A 433 13.58 -14.37 12.28
N THR A 434 13.65 -14.26 10.95
CA THR A 434 12.48 -14.37 10.05
C THR A 434 11.72 -15.68 10.26
N ALA A 435 12.42 -16.80 10.30
CA ALA A 435 11.81 -18.13 10.48
C ALA A 435 11.42 -18.41 11.95
N TRP A 436 12.10 -17.78 12.90
CA TRP A 436 11.83 -17.92 14.33
C TRP A 436 10.59 -17.14 14.79
N THR A 437 10.31 -16.00 14.17
CA THR A 437 9.21 -15.10 14.54
C THR A 437 7.86 -15.82 14.68
N PRO A 438 7.37 -16.60 13.69
CA PRO A 438 6.10 -17.32 13.86
C PRO A 438 6.14 -18.33 15.01
N LEU A 439 7.25 -19.03 15.21
CA LEU A 439 7.41 -20.01 16.29
C LEU A 439 7.35 -19.34 17.66
N LEU A 440 8.11 -18.25 17.86
CA LEU A 440 8.13 -17.46 19.09
C LEU A 440 6.75 -16.86 19.40
N ALA A 441 6.07 -16.36 18.37
CA ALA A 441 4.73 -15.82 18.47
C ALA A 441 3.73 -16.90 18.93
N SER A 442 3.80 -18.11 18.37
CA SER A 442 2.94 -19.22 18.77
C SER A 442 3.15 -19.66 20.21
N LEU A 443 4.41 -19.74 20.66
CA LEU A 443 4.76 -20.05 22.06
C LEU A 443 4.23 -19.01 23.04
N SER A 444 4.22 -17.73 22.65
CA SER A 444 3.77 -16.62 23.50
C SER A 444 2.31 -16.23 23.27
N ARG A 445 1.52 -17.00 22.50
CA ARG A 445 0.13 -16.65 22.13
C ARG A 445 0.02 -15.19 21.64
N SER A 446 0.91 -14.82 20.74
CA SER A 446 1.17 -13.46 20.33
C SER A 446 0.85 -13.26 18.86
N PRO A 447 0.20 -12.17 18.46
CA PRO A 447 0.14 -11.81 17.05
C PRO A 447 1.53 -11.39 16.54
N PHE A 448 1.76 -11.51 15.23
CA PHE A 448 3.02 -11.11 14.63
C PHE A 448 2.90 -10.58 13.21
N MET A 449 3.92 -9.84 12.80
CA MET A 449 4.20 -9.49 11.41
C MET A 449 5.67 -9.77 11.11
N VAL A 450 5.94 -10.47 10.01
CA VAL A 450 7.29 -10.69 9.49
C VAL A 450 7.41 -10.22 8.06
N ILE A 451 8.53 -9.57 7.72
CA ILE A 451 8.84 -9.10 6.36
C ILE A 451 10.11 -9.83 5.88
N PRO A 452 9.98 -11.01 5.23
CA PRO A 452 11.13 -11.82 4.86
C PRO A 452 12.02 -11.13 3.80
N CYS A 453 13.32 -11.04 4.06
CA CYS A 453 14.31 -10.52 3.10
C CYS A 453 15.34 -11.58 2.66
N CYS A 454 15.96 -12.24 3.63
CA CYS A 454 17.06 -13.18 3.45
C CYS A 454 16.65 -14.61 3.83
N SER A 455 17.19 -15.58 3.10
CA SER A 455 16.89 -16.99 3.33
C SER A 455 17.86 -17.59 4.35
N PHE A 456 17.44 -17.60 5.62
CA PHE A 456 18.09 -18.31 6.71
C PHE A 456 17.15 -19.38 7.27
N ASN A 457 17.69 -20.56 7.59
CA ASN A 457 16.95 -21.61 8.28
C ASN A 457 16.96 -21.37 9.80
N LEU A 458 16.22 -22.18 10.57
CA LEU A 458 16.17 -22.06 12.03
C LEU A 458 17.54 -22.22 12.72
N ALA A 459 18.50 -22.87 12.06
CA ALA A 459 19.87 -22.99 12.54
C ALA A 459 20.75 -21.75 12.22
N GLY A 460 20.18 -20.66 11.73
CA GLY A 460 20.90 -19.42 11.39
C GLY A 460 21.83 -19.55 10.16
N ARG A 461 21.67 -20.61 9.35
CA ARG A 461 22.48 -20.84 8.15
C ARG A 461 21.73 -20.36 6.91
N ARG A 462 22.47 -19.69 6.00
CA ARG A 462 21.92 -19.33 4.69
C ARG A 462 21.51 -20.62 3.96
N PHE A 463 20.31 -20.63 3.42
CA PHE A 463 19.79 -21.77 2.69
C PHE A 463 18.98 -21.31 1.48
N ARG A 464 18.69 -22.24 0.58
CA ARG A 464 17.70 -22.04 -0.47
C ARG A 464 16.50 -22.91 -0.12
N ALA A 465 15.37 -22.28 0.20
CA ALA A 465 14.13 -22.99 0.45
C ALA A 465 13.85 -23.97 -0.70
N GLN A 466 13.76 -25.24 -0.35
CA GLN A 466 13.55 -26.31 -1.31
C GLN A 466 12.06 -26.51 -1.55
N ARG A 467 11.71 -26.90 -2.77
CA ARG A 467 10.33 -27.18 -3.17
C ARG A 467 9.67 -28.26 -2.31
N SER A 468 10.43 -29.25 -1.87
CA SER A 468 9.96 -30.35 -1.02
C SER A 468 9.47 -29.87 0.35
N LEU A 469 10.11 -28.86 0.93
CA LEU A 469 9.69 -28.23 2.19
C LEU A 469 8.48 -27.29 2.01
N CYS A 470 8.19 -26.91 0.76
CA CYS A 470 7.13 -25.97 0.39
C CYS A 470 5.86 -26.65 -0.15
N GLN A 471 5.82 -27.99 -0.23
CA GLN A 471 4.71 -28.73 -0.81
C GLN A 471 3.74 -29.22 0.28
N VAL A 472 2.50 -28.75 0.20
CA VAL A 472 1.35 -29.46 0.79
C VAL A 472 1.08 -30.70 -0.08
N GLU A 473 0.89 -31.86 0.52
CA GLU A 473 0.60 -33.10 -0.21
C GLU A 473 -0.65 -32.92 -1.09
N GLY A 474 -0.48 -32.88 -2.43
CA GLY A 474 -1.60 -32.87 -3.39
C GLY A 474 -1.45 -31.97 -4.61
N GLU A 475 -0.66 -30.90 -4.57
CA GLU A 475 -0.58 -29.93 -5.67
C GLU A 475 0.58 -30.20 -6.65
N LYS A 476 0.39 -31.15 -7.58
CA LYS A 476 1.29 -31.33 -8.73
C LYS A 476 0.78 -30.58 -9.96
N SER A 477 0.89 -29.25 -9.98
CA SER A 477 0.66 -28.45 -11.20
C SER A 477 1.98 -28.09 -11.91
N ARG A 478 1.97 -28.10 -13.26
CA ARG A 478 3.11 -27.74 -14.12
C ARG A 478 3.60 -26.28 -13.92
N GLU A 479 2.75 -25.42 -13.34
CA GLU A 479 3.01 -24.00 -13.01
C GLU A 479 4.10 -23.82 -11.94
N SER A 480 4.27 -24.81 -11.06
CA SER A 480 5.17 -24.71 -9.90
C SER A 480 6.66 -24.55 -10.29
N SER A 481 7.04 -24.80 -11.56
CA SER A 481 8.43 -24.89 -12.05
C SER A 481 9.15 -23.55 -12.21
N LYS A 482 8.46 -22.42 -12.03
CA LYS A 482 9.00 -21.07 -12.24
C LYS A 482 8.93 -20.16 -11.00
N GLN A 483 8.90 -20.72 -9.79
CA GLN A 483 8.87 -19.92 -8.57
C GLN A 483 10.24 -19.27 -8.29
N SER A 484 10.25 -17.97 -7.98
CA SER A 484 11.47 -17.25 -7.61
C SER A 484 11.99 -17.70 -6.24
N THR A 485 13.29 -17.55 -5.98
CA THR A 485 13.89 -17.82 -4.66
C THR A 485 13.16 -17.07 -3.54
N TYR A 486 12.71 -15.84 -3.81
CA TYR A 486 11.93 -15.07 -2.83
C TYR A 486 10.58 -15.74 -2.54
N ARG A 487 9.86 -16.19 -3.59
CA ARG A 487 8.59 -16.90 -3.41
C ARG A 487 8.76 -18.17 -2.59
N LEU A 488 9.85 -18.92 -2.80
CA LEU A 488 10.16 -20.12 -2.02
C LEU A 488 10.42 -19.79 -0.54
N LEU A 489 11.09 -18.67 -0.24
CA LEU A 489 11.24 -18.19 1.14
C LEU A 489 9.89 -17.83 1.77
N ILE A 490 9.02 -17.13 1.04
CA ILE A 490 7.67 -16.82 1.53
C ILE A 490 6.90 -18.11 1.84
N ASN A 491 6.87 -19.06 0.91
CA ASN A 491 6.19 -20.34 1.10
C ASN A 491 6.74 -21.12 2.31
N TYR A 492 8.06 -21.09 2.53
CA TYR A 492 8.67 -21.70 3.70
C TYR A 492 8.13 -21.11 5.02
N VAL A 493 8.07 -19.78 5.12
CA VAL A 493 7.54 -19.10 6.30
C VAL A 493 6.04 -19.35 6.47
N GLU A 494 5.27 -19.38 5.38
CA GLU A 494 3.84 -19.73 5.41
C GLU A 494 3.62 -21.16 5.91
N ASN A 495 4.43 -22.12 5.45
CA ASN A 495 4.36 -23.50 5.93
C ASN A 495 4.66 -23.59 7.42
N LEU A 496 5.67 -22.89 7.91
CA LEU A 496 5.93 -22.81 9.35
C LEU A 496 4.72 -22.27 10.13
N CYS A 497 3.98 -21.30 9.58
CA CYS A 497 2.74 -20.80 10.18
C CYS A 497 1.66 -21.88 10.24
N HIS A 498 1.43 -22.60 9.14
CA HIS A 498 0.44 -23.67 9.10
C HIS A 498 0.77 -24.81 10.08
N GLU A 499 2.04 -25.20 10.17
CA GLU A 499 2.48 -26.27 11.08
C GLU A 499 2.23 -25.95 12.56
N ILE A 500 2.26 -24.67 12.94
CA ILE A 500 1.99 -24.21 14.31
C ILE A 500 0.53 -23.75 14.51
N GLY A 501 -0.35 -24.04 13.55
CA GLY A 501 -1.78 -23.72 13.62
C GLY A 501 -2.13 -22.25 13.42
N VAL A 502 -1.23 -21.46 12.82
CA VAL A 502 -1.49 -20.06 12.44
C VAL A 502 -2.00 -20.02 11.01
N VAL A 503 -3.04 -19.22 10.76
CA VAL A 503 -3.48 -18.90 9.40
C VAL A 503 -2.74 -17.65 8.92
N PRO A 504 -1.72 -17.78 8.05
CA PRO A 504 -0.97 -16.63 7.58
C PRO A 504 -1.81 -15.77 6.63
N GLN A 505 -1.85 -14.48 6.90
CA GLN A 505 -2.35 -13.46 5.97
C GLN A 505 -1.17 -12.77 5.30
N LYS A 506 -1.36 -12.28 4.07
CA LYS A 506 -0.29 -11.62 3.30
C LYS A 506 -0.72 -10.23 2.86
N GLU A 507 0.18 -9.27 3.04
CA GLU A 507 0.04 -7.90 2.54
C GLU A 507 1.27 -7.51 1.74
N TRP A 508 1.08 -6.93 0.56
CA TRP A 508 2.17 -6.27 -0.16
C TRP A 508 2.27 -4.81 0.31
N LEU A 509 3.24 -4.52 1.16
CA LEU A 509 3.46 -3.19 1.73
C LEU A 509 3.83 -2.16 0.66
N ARG A 510 3.40 -0.92 0.88
CA ARG A 510 3.68 0.24 0.01
C ARG A 510 4.99 0.95 0.39
N ILE A 511 6.04 0.17 0.56
CA ILE A 511 7.40 0.63 0.91
C ILE A 511 8.33 0.60 -0.31
N PRO A 512 9.41 1.42 -0.34
CA PRO A 512 10.39 1.44 -1.43
C PRO A 512 11.36 0.24 -1.39
N SER A 513 10.85 -0.97 -1.12
CA SER A 513 11.63 -2.23 -1.04
C SER A 513 11.18 -3.23 -2.12
N THR A 514 12.14 -4.00 -2.65
CA THR A 514 11.84 -5.15 -3.51
C THR A 514 11.34 -6.38 -2.73
N ARG A 515 11.47 -6.35 -1.40
CA ARG A 515 11.07 -7.41 -0.46
C ARG A 515 9.93 -6.92 0.42
N ASN A 516 8.86 -6.45 -0.19
CA ASN A 516 7.77 -5.74 0.49
C ASN A 516 6.57 -6.63 0.86
N LEU A 517 6.69 -7.96 0.85
CA LEU A 517 5.61 -8.83 1.30
C LEU A 517 5.72 -9.06 2.81
N ALA A 518 4.69 -8.67 3.55
CA ALA A 518 4.51 -8.99 4.95
C ALA A 518 3.63 -10.24 5.11
N ILE A 519 4.00 -11.12 6.05
CA ILE A 519 3.18 -12.23 6.52
C ILE A 519 2.70 -11.86 7.93
N ILE A 520 1.39 -11.89 8.15
CA ILE A 520 0.73 -11.52 9.39
C ILE A 520 0.07 -12.77 9.98
N GLY A 521 0.36 -13.07 11.24
CA GLY A 521 -0.35 -14.10 12.01
C GLY A 521 -1.07 -13.45 13.18
N ARG A 522 -2.41 -13.47 13.17
CA ARG A 522 -3.25 -12.90 14.23
C ARG A 522 -4.39 -13.82 14.68
N ALA A 523 -4.52 -14.97 14.04
CA ALA A 523 -5.51 -16.00 14.37
C ALA A 523 -4.80 -17.34 14.47
N TYR A 524 -5.12 -18.05 15.54
CA TYR A 524 -4.66 -19.41 15.79
C TYR A 524 -5.87 -20.32 15.66
N GLU A 525 -5.84 -21.23 14.68
CA GLU A 525 -6.84 -22.29 14.64
C GLU A 525 -6.65 -23.19 15.85
N ALA A 526 -7.77 -23.67 16.42
CA ALA A 526 -7.70 -24.86 17.25
C ALA A 526 -7.05 -25.96 16.39
N PRO A 527 -6.04 -26.70 16.89
CA PRO A 527 -5.40 -27.75 16.11
C PRO A 527 -6.48 -28.61 15.45
N SER A 528 -6.51 -28.66 14.12
CA SER A 528 -7.50 -29.44 13.37
C SER A 528 -7.12 -30.92 13.45
N TRP A 529 -7.19 -31.51 14.62
CA TRP A 529 -7.22 -32.96 14.78
C TRP A 529 -8.56 -33.33 15.41
N ASP A 530 -9.29 -34.10 14.63
CA ASP A 530 -10.61 -34.64 14.87
C ASP A 530 -10.70 -35.30 16.27
N LEU A 531 -11.47 -34.71 17.19
CA LEU A 531 -11.77 -35.24 18.52
C LEU A 531 -12.59 -36.55 18.48
N SER A 532 -12.80 -37.16 17.30
CA SER A 532 -13.55 -38.40 17.14
C SER A 532 -12.72 -39.68 16.98
N LYS A 533 -11.37 -39.60 17.01
CA LYS A 533 -10.51 -40.81 16.97
C LYS A 533 -9.49 -40.82 18.11
N GLY A 534 -9.82 -41.59 19.15
CA GLY A 534 -9.04 -41.77 20.38
C GLY A 534 -7.59 -42.22 20.16
N PHE A 535 -6.69 -41.24 20.15
CA PHE A 535 -5.30 -41.39 20.59
C PHE A 535 -5.04 -40.31 21.66
N GLU A 536 -4.66 -40.76 22.85
CA GLU A 536 -4.21 -39.92 23.95
C GLU A 536 -2.85 -39.30 23.59
N ILE A 537 -2.80 -37.97 23.46
CA ILE A 537 -1.77 -37.00 23.90
C ILE A 537 -2.05 -35.70 23.14
N GLU A 538 -2.60 -34.70 23.83
CA GLU A 538 -2.72 -33.33 23.34
C GLU A 538 -1.30 -32.75 23.20
N GLU A 539 -0.82 -32.59 21.96
CA GLU A 539 0.55 -32.15 21.74
C GLU A 539 0.67 -30.63 22.01
N SER A 540 1.27 -30.25 23.14
CA SER A 540 1.58 -28.85 23.48
C SER A 540 2.28 -28.13 22.32
N ARG A 541 1.96 -26.83 22.10
CA ARG A 541 2.63 -25.97 21.10
C ARG A 541 4.15 -26.04 21.19
N GLU A 542 4.68 -26.18 22.41
CA GLU A 542 6.11 -26.34 22.64
C GLU A 542 6.67 -27.62 22.00
N MET A 543 5.95 -28.74 22.07
CA MET A 543 6.35 -29.99 21.45
C MET A 543 6.34 -29.90 19.92
N VAL A 544 5.32 -29.25 19.34
CA VAL A 544 5.26 -28.98 17.90
C VAL A 544 6.47 -28.15 17.46
N VAL A 545 6.76 -27.04 18.15
CA VAL A 545 7.92 -26.19 17.85
C VAL A 545 9.24 -26.98 17.97
N LYS A 546 9.40 -27.79 19.01
CA LYS A 546 10.58 -28.65 19.19
C LYS A 546 10.75 -29.66 18.04
N LYS A 547 9.66 -30.26 17.57
CA LYS A 547 9.69 -31.16 16.40
C LYS A 547 10.12 -30.45 15.13
N ILE A 548 9.60 -29.24 14.88
CA ILE A 548 10.00 -28.40 13.74
C ILE A 548 11.50 -28.09 13.82
N ILE A 549 12.00 -27.63 14.98
CA ILE A 549 13.42 -27.34 15.18
C ILE A 549 14.28 -28.57 14.90
N GLN A 550 13.87 -29.75 15.41
CA GLN A 550 14.59 -31.00 15.18
C GLN A 550 14.62 -31.37 13.69
N ARG A 551 13.51 -31.21 12.97
CA ARG A 551 13.43 -31.44 11.52
C ARG A 551 14.35 -30.52 10.73
N GLU A 552 14.46 -29.26 11.13
CA GLU A 552 15.26 -28.23 10.45
C GLU A 552 16.78 -28.31 10.76
N GLY A 553 17.23 -29.40 11.39
CA GLY A 553 18.65 -29.67 11.68
C GLY A 553 19.10 -29.29 13.09
N GLY A 554 18.15 -29.17 14.03
CA GLY A 554 18.42 -28.99 15.45
C GLY A 554 18.99 -27.62 15.83
N THR A 555 19.59 -27.54 17.02
CA THR A 555 20.00 -26.29 17.67
C THR A 555 21.48 -25.95 17.49
N GLU A 556 22.30 -26.88 17.00
CA GLU A 556 23.76 -26.71 16.90
C GLU A 556 24.17 -25.48 16.09
N GLY A 557 23.50 -25.22 14.97
CA GLY A 557 23.80 -24.05 14.14
C GLY A 557 23.45 -22.73 14.83
N TRP A 558 22.40 -22.72 15.64
CA TRP A 558 22.01 -21.53 16.42
C TRP A 558 23.06 -21.22 17.49
N ASN A 559 23.55 -22.23 18.20
CA ASN A 559 24.62 -22.08 19.20
C ASN A 559 25.91 -21.55 18.56
N ALA A 560 26.29 -22.06 17.38
CA ALA A 560 27.42 -21.56 16.61
C ALA A 560 27.23 -20.10 16.15
N MET A 561 26.01 -19.72 15.74
CA MET A 561 25.65 -18.35 15.38
C MET A 561 25.79 -17.42 16.59
N VAL A 562 25.24 -17.79 17.74
CA VAL A 562 25.36 -17.04 19.00
C VAL A 562 26.84 -16.86 19.35
N ALA A 563 27.66 -17.90 19.28
CA ALA A 563 29.10 -17.80 19.52
C ALA A 563 29.79 -16.83 18.55
N LYS A 564 29.40 -16.83 17.25
CA LYS A 564 29.92 -15.88 16.25
C LYS A 564 29.49 -14.44 16.53
N LEU A 565 28.27 -14.22 17.03
CA LEU A 565 27.80 -12.89 17.43
C LEU A 565 28.63 -12.34 18.58
N LYS A 566 29.01 -13.18 19.56
CA LYS A 566 29.94 -12.84 20.65
C LYS A 566 31.37 -12.56 20.16
N GLY A 567 31.81 -13.23 19.09
CA GLY A 567 33.20 -13.15 18.61
C GLY A 567 33.57 -11.92 17.79
N ARG A 568 32.63 -11.10 17.29
CA ARG A 568 33.00 -9.85 16.59
C ARG A 568 33.10 -8.71 17.61
N GLN A 569 34.27 -8.09 17.70
CA GLN A 569 34.47 -6.87 18.48
C GLN A 569 33.48 -5.76 18.06
N PRO A 570 33.15 -4.81 18.94
CA PRO A 570 32.39 -3.63 18.60
C PRO A 570 33.22 -2.79 17.62
N SER A 571 33.09 -3.07 16.32
CA SER A 571 33.81 -2.31 15.31
C SER A 571 33.19 -0.91 15.28
N GLY A 572 34.00 0.08 15.65
CA GLY A 572 33.78 1.49 15.31
C GLY A 572 33.70 1.74 13.80
N ALA A 573 33.83 0.72 12.97
CA ALA A 573 33.61 0.73 11.53
C ALA A 573 32.34 -0.08 11.19
N ASP A 574 31.34 0.70 10.76
CA ASP A 574 30.44 0.45 9.63
C ASP A 574 30.35 -0.99 9.10
N ASP A 575 29.26 -1.67 9.46
CA ASP A 575 28.61 -2.65 8.59
C ASP A 575 27.10 -2.37 8.66
N GLY A 576 26.70 -1.18 8.18
CA GLY A 576 25.33 -0.89 7.75
C GLY A 576 24.92 -1.66 6.47
N HIS A 577 25.75 -2.61 6.04
CA HIS A 577 25.46 -3.52 4.97
C HIS A 577 24.79 -4.79 5.51
N SER A 578 23.47 -4.78 5.52
CA SER A 578 22.76 -5.94 4.97
C SER A 578 23.32 -6.16 3.56
N ARG A 579 24.33 -7.03 3.41
CA ARG A 579 24.78 -7.50 2.09
C ARG A 579 23.67 -8.39 1.53
N CYS A 580 22.59 -7.75 1.07
CA CYS A 580 21.67 -8.25 0.08
C CYS A 580 22.27 -7.95 -1.29
N SER A 581 23.00 -8.92 -1.79
CA SER A 581 23.23 -9.16 -3.22
C SER A 581 22.91 -10.62 -3.47
#